data_AF-A0A818GLY7-F1
#
_entry.id   AF-A0A818GLY7-F1
#
_cell.length_a   1.000
_cell.length_b   1.000
_cell.length_c   1.000
_cell.angle_alpha   90.00
_cell.angle_beta   90.00
_cell.angle_gamma   90.00
#
_symmetry.space_group_name_H-M   'P 1'
#
loop_
_entity.id
_entity.type
_entity.pdbx_description
1 polymer ?
#
loop_
_entity_poly.entity_id
_entity_poly.type
_entity_poly.pdbx_seq_one_letter_code
_entity_poly.pdbx_strand_id
1 'polypeptide(L)'
;MCLRLYLNGDGNAQNTHISLFFVLMRGEYDAILTFPFCFKVIFCLYDQTDQQKHIIDSFRPDVRSNSFQRPRSDMNIASGIPKFAPLTIFQQENNPYVRNDIMFIKVIIDFDNTPKPILPYVFNLSPGLTTQIQQTMIRQQIEKREQEQQVLNSSTMNIETDQSITMKGIQEFRQ
;
A
#
# COMPACT_ATOMS: atom_id res chain seq x y z
N MET A 1 -14.16 -6.88 7.58
CA MET A 1 -12.93 -7.69 7.36
C MET A 1 -12.05 -7.54 8.57
N CYS A 2 -11.31 -8.58 8.96
CA CYS A 2 -10.29 -8.48 10.00
C CYS A 2 -9.12 -9.44 9.71
N LEU A 3 -8.10 -9.40 10.57
CA LEU A 3 -6.98 -10.34 10.54
C LEU A 3 -7.02 -11.27 11.74
N ARG A 4 -6.47 -12.46 11.53
CA ARG A 4 -6.16 -13.42 12.59
C ARG A 4 -4.69 -13.77 12.52
N LEU A 5 -3.97 -13.45 13.59
CA LEU A 5 -2.53 -13.65 13.72
C LEU A 5 -2.25 -14.75 14.74
N TYR A 6 -1.36 -15.68 14.39
CA TYR A 6 -0.83 -16.67 15.31
C TYR A 6 0.67 -16.48 15.44
N LEU A 7 1.08 -15.92 16.57
CA LEU A 7 2.49 -15.62 16.85
C LEU A 7 3.36 -16.86 16.94
N ASN A 8 2.80 -18.02 17.28
CA ASN A 8 3.54 -19.29 17.34
C ASN A 8 3.11 -20.28 16.23
N GLY A 9 2.53 -19.75 15.16
CA GLY A 9 2.09 -20.52 14.00
C GLY A 9 0.80 -21.30 14.19
N ASP A 10 0.23 -21.74 13.07
CA ASP A 10 -0.99 -22.55 12.98
C ASP A 10 -0.78 -23.76 12.05
N GLY A 11 -1.45 -24.88 12.34
CA GLY A 11 -1.35 -26.10 11.55
C GLY A 11 0.08 -26.60 11.34
N ASN A 12 0.49 -26.77 10.08
CA ASN A 12 1.82 -27.26 9.71
C ASN A 12 2.95 -26.23 9.87
N ALA A 13 2.63 -25.01 10.32
CA ALA A 13 3.58 -23.94 10.57
C ALA A 13 3.80 -23.68 12.08
N GLN A 14 3.11 -24.43 12.94
CA GLN A 14 3.22 -24.32 14.39
C GLN A 14 4.69 -24.43 14.86
N ASN A 15 5.08 -23.59 15.81
CA ASN A 15 6.43 -23.49 16.39
C ASN A 15 7.56 -23.17 15.39
N THR A 16 7.26 -22.86 14.12
CA THR A 16 8.30 -22.58 13.10
C THR A 16 8.12 -21.24 12.43
N HIS A 17 6.88 -20.78 12.25
CA HIS A 17 6.56 -19.50 11.60
C HIS A 17 5.46 -18.77 12.36
N ILE A 18 5.39 -17.46 12.19
CA ILE A 18 4.17 -16.69 12.39
C ILE A 18 3.22 -16.98 11.24
N SER A 19 1.95 -17.23 11.57
CA SER A 19 0.88 -17.44 10.59
C SER A 19 -0.07 -16.25 10.58
N LEU A 20 -0.40 -15.75 9.38
CA LEU A 20 -1.26 -14.59 9.20
C LEU A 20 -2.43 -14.92 8.27
N PHE A 21 -3.64 -14.68 8.74
CA PHE A 21 -4.87 -15.01 8.01
C PHE A 21 -5.78 -13.80 7.88
N PHE A 22 -6.45 -13.72 6.74
CA PHE A 22 -7.50 -12.77 6.44
C PHE A 22 -8.86 -13.42 6.75
N VAL A 23 -9.77 -12.61 7.30
CA VAL A 23 -11.13 -13.03 7.63
C VAL A 23 -12.11 -12.07 6.96
N LEU A 24 -12.95 -12.65 6.10
CA LEU A 24 -14.12 -11.95 5.58
C LEU A 24 -15.20 -11.98 6.67
N MET A 25 -15.68 -10.80 7.05
CA MET A 25 -16.70 -10.62 8.08
C MET A 25 -18.00 -10.15 7.44
N ARG A 26 -19.12 -10.49 8.06
CA ARG A 26 -20.43 -9.95 7.68
C ARG A 26 -20.43 -8.43 7.83
N GLY A 27 -20.85 -7.73 6.78
CA GLY A 27 -21.03 -6.29 6.76
C GLY A 27 -22.51 -5.91 6.66
N GLU A 28 -22.84 -4.70 7.11
CA GLU A 28 -24.20 -4.13 6.98
C GLU A 28 -24.60 -3.95 5.50
N TYR A 29 -23.61 -3.72 4.64
CA TYR A 29 -23.81 -3.43 3.22
C TYR A 29 -23.55 -4.64 2.30
N ASP A 30 -23.50 -5.87 2.84
CA ASP A 30 -23.25 -7.08 2.04
C ASP A 30 -24.28 -7.32 0.93
N ALA A 31 -25.45 -6.68 0.98
CA ALA A 31 -26.47 -6.79 -0.08
C ALA A 31 -26.05 -6.10 -1.39
N ILE A 32 -25.16 -5.10 -1.34
CA ILE A 32 -24.71 -4.33 -2.51
C ILE A 32 -23.26 -4.65 -2.92
N LEU A 33 -22.56 -5.50 -2.16
CA LEU A 33 -21.20 -5.92 -2.45
C LEU A 33 -21.18 -7.14 -3.37
N THR A 34 -20.13 -7.25 -4.18
CA THR A 34 -19.92 -8.40 -5.07
C THR A 34 -19.32 -9.57 -4.31
N PHE A 35 -19.88 -10.77 -4.52
CA PHE A 35 -19.36 -12.03 -3.99
C PHE A 35 -19.26 -13.08 -5.11
N PRO A 36 -18.33 -14.05 -5.01
CA PRO A 36 -17.34 -14.21 -3.94
C PRO A 36 -16.27 -13.11 -3.93
N PHE A 37 -15.72 -12.82 -2.76
CA PHE A 37 -14.64 -11.85 -2.60
C PHE A 37 -13.41 -12.33 -3.39
N CYS A 38 -12.99 -11.55 -4.39
CA CYS A 38 -11.96 -11.94 -5.36
C CYS A 38 -10.79 -10.94 -5.46
N PHE A 39 -10.74 -9.95 -4.58
CA PHE A 39 -9.67 -8.95 -4.55
C PHE A 39 -8.38 -9.56 -3.99
N LYS A 40 -7.24 -9.22 -4.60
CA LYS A 40 -5.94 -9.72 -4.13
C LYS A 40 -5.66 -9.13 -2.75
N VAL A 41 -5.25 -9.98 -1.82
CA VAL A 41 -4.92 -9.59 -0.44
C VAL A 41 -3.41 -9.61 -0.30
N ILE A 42 -2.84 -8.50 0.17
CA ILE A 42 -1.40 -8.32 0.36
C ILE A 42 -1.16 -8.06 1.84
N PHE A 43 -0.31 -8.86 2.45
CA PHE A 43 0.17 -8.68 3.81
C PHE A 43 1.55 -8.04 3.80
N CYS A 44 1.80 -7.19 4.79
CA CYS A 44 3.08 -6.50 4.99
C CYS A 44 3.39 -6.47 6.48
N LEU A 45 4.51 -7.05 6.87
CA LEU A 45 5.11 -6.89 8.19
C LEU A 45 6.24 -5.86 8.08
N TYR A 46 6.11 -4.78 8.84
CA TYR A 46 7.05 -3.66 8.76
C TYR A 46 8.38 -3.99 9.44
N ASP A 47 9.45 -3.87 8.66
CA ASP A 47 10.77 -3.50 9.15
C ASP A 47 10.73 -2.07 9.72
N GLN A 48 11.08 -1.92 11.00
CA GLN A 48 11.07 -0.67 11.77
C GLN A 48 12.44 0.04 11.77
N THR A 49 13.36 -0.37 10.89
CA THR A 49 14.66 0.27 10.68
C THR A 49 14.66 1.11 9.40
N ASP A 50 15.70 1.92 9.22
CA ASP A 50 15.88 2.73 8.00
C ASP A 50 16.07 1.89 6.73
N GLN A 51 16.29 0.56 6.86
CA GLN A 51 16.44 -0.34 5.72
C GLN A 51 15.10 -0.62 5.02
N GLN A 52 13.97 -0.49 5.71
CA GLN A 52 12.61 -0.70 5.18
C GLN A 52 12.43 -2.03 4.43
N LYS A 53 13.11 -3.10 4.86
CA LYS A 53 13.00 -4.45 4.28
C LYS A 53 11.78 -5.19 4.82
N HIS A 54 10.60 -4.66 4.52
CA HIS A 54 9.34 -5.24 4.95
C HIS A 54 9.15 -6.67 4.40
N ILE A 55 8.58 -7.56 5.20
CA ILE A 55 8.18 -8.89 4.73
C ILE A 55 6.80 -8.76 4.10
N ILE A 56 6.72 -9.01 2.80
CA ILE A 56 5.51 -8.84 2.00
C ILE A 56 5.18 -10.19 1.36
N ASP A 57 3.93 -10.61 1.53
CA ASP A 57 3.40 -11.78 0.83
C ASP A 57 1.93 -11.53 0.48
N SER A 58 1.41 -12.21 -0.54
CA SER A 58 0.07 -11.98 -1.03
C SER A 58 -0.57 -13.25 -1.54
N PHE A 59 -1.90 -13.28 -1.51
CA PHE A 59 -2.65 -14.35 -2.13
C PHE A 59 -3.85 -13.79 -2.90
N ARG A 60 -4.29 -14.53 -3.91
CA ARG A 60 -5.57 -14.30 -4.57
C ARG A 60 -6.59 -15.26 -3.96
N PRO A 61 -7.72 -14.77 -3.42
CA PRO A 61 -8.79 -15.61 -2.91
C PRO A 61 -9.24 -16.70 -3.91
N ASP A 62 -9.36 -17.95 -3.48
CA ASP A 62 -10.01 -18.99 -4.28
C ASP A 62 -11.53 -18.81 -4.20
N VAL A 63 -12.14 -18.42 -5.32
CA VAL A 63 -13.59 -18.17 -5.45
C VAL A 63 -14.45 -19.40 -5.17
N ARG A 64 -13.88 -20.60 -5.12
CA ARG A 64 -14.57 -21.85 -4.74
C ARG A 64 -14.53 -22.11 -3.24
N SER A 65 -13.66 -21.42 -2.51
CA SER A 65 -13.53 -21.58 -1.05
C SER A 65 -14.69 -20.91 -0.33
N ASN A 66 -15.18 -21.58 0.71
CA ASN A 66 -16.20 -21.03 1.62
C ASN A 66 -15.71 -19.78 2.38
N SER A 67 -14.39 -19.60 2.54
CA SER A 67 -13.79 -18.45 3.20
C SER A 67 -14.15 -17.11 2.54
N PHE A 68 -14.40 -17.12 1.24
CA PHE A 68 -14.60 -15.90 0.44
C PHE A 68 -16.01 -15.76 -0.13
N GLN A 69 -16.92 -16.68 0.20
CA GLN A 69 -18.33 -16.54 -0.14
C GLN A 69 -18.98 -15.43 0.68
N ARG A 70 -20.18 -15.01 0.25
CA ARG A 70 -21.01 -14.09 1.04
C ARG A 70 -21.17 -14.61 2.48
N PRO A 71 -20.79 -13.82 3.50
CA PRO A 71 -20.89 -14.24 4.89
C PRO A 71 -22.32 -14.64 5.28
N ARG A 72 -22.44 -15.80 5.94
CA ARG A 72 -23.69 -16.29 6.54
C ARG A 72 -23.69 -16.19 8.07
N SER A 73 -22.50 -16.05 8.65
CA SER A 73 -22.19 -15.82 10.07
C SER A 73 -21.36 -14.54 10.21
N ASP A 74 -21.09 -14.11 11.44
CA ASP A 74 -20.29 -12.89 11.69
C ASP A 74 -18.91 -12.94 11.05
N MET A 75 -18.31 -14.12 11.00
CA MET A 75 -17.00 -14.37 10.41
C MET A 75 -17.04 -15.64 9.55
N ASN A 76 -16.41 -15.57 8.37
CA ASN A 76 -16.08 -16.75 7.58
C ASN A 76 -14.83 -17.45 8.15
N ILE A 77 -14.55 -18.65 7.62
CA ILE A 77 -13.31 -19.38 7.94
C ILE A 77 -12.12 -18.56 7.45
N ALA A 78 -11.14 -18.36 8.34
CA ALA A 78 -9.93 -17.59 8.04
C ALA A 78 -9.12 -18.26 6.92
N SER A 79 -8.53 -17.46 6.03
CA SER A 79 -7.68 -17.95 4.93
C SER A 79 -6.52 -16.99 4.72
N GLY A 80 -5.33 -17.52 4.45
CA GLY A 80 -4.11 -16.72 4.39
C GLY A 80 -2.87 -17.60 4.30
N ILE A 81 -1.81 -17.20 4.99
CA ILE A 81 -0.45 -17.68 4.77
C ILE A 81 0.07 -18.32 6.06
N PRO A 82 0.03 -19.66 6.19
CA PRO A 82 0.51 -20.35 7.39
C PRO A 82 1.98 -20.08 7.67
N LYS A 83 2.83 -20.02 6.63
CA LYS A 83 4.27 -19.79 6.75
C LYS A 83 4.64 -18.35 6.35
N PHE A 84 4.02 -17.35 6.98
CA PHE A 84 4.19 -15.95 6.59
C PHE A 84 5.58 -15.39 6.94
N ALA A 85 6.03 -15.58 8.18
CA ALA A 85 7.37 -15.14 8.60
C ALA A 85 8.02 -16.20 9.51
N PRO A 86 9.25 -16.67 9.21
CA PRO A 86 9.93 -17.64 10.07
C PRO A 86 10.17 -17.08 11.48
N LEU A 87 9.97 -17.89 12.52
CA LEU A 87 10.20 -17.46 13.90
C LEU A 87 11.66 -17.11 14.19
N THR A 88 12.58 -17.73 13.44
CA THR A 88 14.02 -17.51 13.59
C THR A 88 14.44 -16.06 13.38
N ILE A 89 13.71 -15.28 12.57
CA ILE A 89 14.03 -13.85 12.36
C ILE A 89 13.78 -13.03 13.62
N PHE A 90 12.87 -13.49 14.50
CA PHE A 90 12.52 -12.79 15.74
C PHE A 90 13.47 -13.11 16.88
N GLN A 91 14.27 -14.17 16.74
CA GLN A 91 15.27 -14.62 17.71
C GLN A 91 16.63 -13.92 17.54
N GLN A 92 16.81 -13.19 16.44
CA GLN A 92 18.06 -12.48 16.15
C GLN A 92 18.25 -11.28 17.07
N GLU A 93 19.48 -11.06 17.53
CA GLU A 93 19.86 -9.79 18.15
C GLU A 93 19.55 -8.65 17.17
N ASN A 94 18.92 -7.57 17.66
CA ASN A 94 18.52 -6.42 16.85
C ASN A 94 17.42 -6.71 15.79
N ASN A 95 16.46 -7.58 16.11
CA ASN A 95 15.27 -7.84 15.29
C ASN A 95 14.63 -6.55 14.73
N PRO A 96 14.59 -6.36 13.40
CA PRO A 96 14.03 -5.15 12.79
C PRO A 96 12.50 -5.07 12.85
N TYR A 97 11.79 -6.20 13.02
CA TYR A 97 10.34 -6.29 12.92
C TYR A 97 9.60 -6.08 14.24
N VAL A 98 10.28 -6.26 15.38
CA VAL A 98 9.75 -6.00 16.73
C VAL A 98 10.69 -5.07 17.47
N ARG A 99 10.22 -3.86 17.78
CA ARG A 99 10.95 -2.86 18.55
C ARG A 99 10.08 -2.39 19.69
N ASN A 100 10.67 -2.26 20.88
CA ASN A 100 9.95 -1.85 22.09
C ASN A 100 8.68 -2.69 22.35
N ASP A 101 8.76 -4.00 22.11
CA ASP A 101 7.65 -4.95 22.23
C ASP A 101 6.44 -4.66 21.31
N ILE A 102 6.68 -3.95 20.20
CA ILE A 102 5.65 -3.55 19.24
C ILE A 102 5.98 -4.09 17.85
N MET A 103 4.96 -4.61 17.17
CA MET A 103 4.98 -5.10 15.79
C MET A 103 3.92 -4.37 14.97
N PHE A 104 4.23 -3.98 13.72
CA PHE A 104 3.26 -3.37 12.82
C PHE A 104 2.97 -4.29 11.63
N ILE A 105 1.69 -4.58 11.42
CA ILE A 105 1.19 -5.36 10.27
C ILE A 105 0.21 -4.49 9.49
N LYS A 106 0.40 -4.44 8.17
CA LYS A 106 -0.53 -3.81 7.22
C LYS A 106 -1.09 -4.85 6.26
N VAL A 107 -2.35 -4.64 5.90
CA VAL A 107 -3.05 -5.40 4.88
C VAL A 107 -3.50 -4.42 3.83
N ILE A 108 -3.29 -4.77 2.57
CA ILE A 108 -3.74 -4.01 1.42
C ILE A 108 -4.67 -4.93 0.62
N ILE A 109 -5.86 -4.40 0.31
CA ILE A 109 -6.79 -5.05 -0.61
C ILE A 109 -6.65 -4.33 -1.95
N ASP A 110 -6.24 -5.09 -2.95
CA ASP A 110 -6.01 -4.59 -4.31
C ASP A 110 -7.34 -4.64 -5.09
N PHE A 111 -7.86 -3.44 -5.33
CA PHE A 111 -9.08 -3.19 -6.08
C PHE A 111 -8.82 -2.85 -7.56
N ASP A 112 -7.61 -3.04 -8.09
CA ASP A 112 -7.25 -2.59 -9.45
C ASP A 112 -8.11 -3.25 -10.55
N ASN A 113 -8.69 -4.42 -10.27
CA ASN A 113 -9.65 -5.10 -11.16
C ASN A 113 -11.07 -4.51 -11.11
N THR A 114 -11.29 -3.47 -10.31
CA THR A 114 -12.60 -2.82 -10.16
C THR A 114 -12.76 -1.79 -11.29
N PRO A 115 -13.93 -1.71 -11.97
CA PRO A 115 -14.17 -0.71 -12.99
C PRO A 115 -13.81 0.71 -12.51
N LYS A 116 -12.99 1.42 -13.30
CA LYS A 116 -12.55 2.79 -13.00
C LYS A 116 -13.66 3.74 -12.53
N PRO A 117 -14.90 3.68 -13.07
CA PRO A 117 -15.99 4.55 -12.62
C PRO A 117 -16.40 4.38 -11.15
N ILE A 118 -16.18 3.20 -10.55
CA ILE A 118 -16.62 2.92 -9.17
C ILE A 118 -15.48 2.98 -8.14
N LEU A 119 -14.22 3.10 -8.58
CA LEU A 119 -13.05 3.19 -7.70
C LEU A 119 -13.18 4.29 -6.61
N PRO A 120 -13.67 5.52 -6.89
CA PRO A 120 -13.81 6.55 -5.86
C PRO A 120 -14.72 6.15 -4.70
N TYR A 121 -15.71 5.28 -4.95
CA TYR A 121 -16.65 4.82 -3.93
C TYR A 121 -16.09 3.65 -3.12
N VAL A 122 -15.19 2.85 -3.70
CA VAL A 122 -14.53 1.71 -3.05
C VAL A 122 -13.37 2.16 -2.15
N PHE A 123 -12.62 3.19 -2.54
CA PHE A 123 -11.44 3.67 -1.79
C PHE A 123 -11.73 4.68 -0.67
N ASN A 124 -12.98 5.12 -0.51
CA ASN A 124 -13.37 6.00 0.62
C ASN A 124 -13.38 5.27 1.99
N LEU A 125 -12.89 4.03 2.07
CA LEU A 125 -12.73 3.26 3.31
C LEU A 125 -11.40 3.57 4.04
N SER A 126 -10.95 4.82 4.01
CA SER A 126 -9.95 5.32 4.96
C SER A 126 -10.68 5.97 6.14
N PRO A 127 -11.08 5.23 7.20
CA PRO A 127 -11.83 5.83 8.31
C PRO A 127 -11.05 6.91 9.07
N GLY A 128 -9.74 7.05 8.85
CA GLY A 128 -8.87 7.98 9.55
C GLY A 128 -8.56 9.30 8.84
N LEU A 129 -8.98 9.51 7.59
CA LEU A 129 -8.65 10.74 6.88
C LEU A 129 -9.84 11.21 6.06
N THR A 130 -10.44 12.32 6.49
CA THR A 130 -11.59 12.92 5.82
C THR A 130 -11.27 13.20 4.35
N THR A 131 -12.25 13.04 3.47
CA THR A 131 -12.14 13.30 2.02
C THR A 131 -11.53 14.68 1.72
N GLN A 132 -11.77 15.65 2.60
CA GLN A 132 -11.18 17.00 2.53
C GLN A 132 -9.66 16.98 2.65
N ILE A 133 -9.09 16.20 3.57
CA ILE A 133 -7.64 16.11 3.75
C ILE A 133 -7.01 15.40 2.54
N GLN A 134 -7.66 14.36 2.02
CA GLN A 134 -7.20 13.68 0.79
C GLN A 134 -7.21 14.63 -0.41
N GLN A 135 -8.30 15.38 -0.62
CA GLN A 135 -8.40 16.39 -1.67
C GLN A 135 -7.34 17.49 -1.51
N THR A 136 -7.07 17.90 -0.27
CA THR A 136 -6.05 18.91 0.03
C THR A 136 -4.65 18.41 -0.32
N MET A 137 -4.30 17.17 0.04
CA MET A 137 -3.00 16.59 -0.30
C MET A 137 -2.83 16.39 -1.82
N ILE A 138 -3.89 15.94 -2.51
CA ILE A 138 -3.89 15.83 -3.97
C ILE A 138 -3.64 17.20 -4.61
N ARG A 139 -4.36 18.22 -4.14
CA ARG A 139 -4.22 19.60 -4.63
C ARG A 139 -2.80 20.14 -4.40
N GLN A 140 -2.25 19.97 -3.20
CA GLN A 140 -0.87 20.36 -2.89
C GLN A 140 0.16 19.66 -3.77
N GLN A 141 -0.05 18.38 -4.07
CA GLN A 141 0.86 17.62 -4.92
C GLN A 141 0.78 18.04 -6.39
N ILE A 142 -0.40 18.43 -6.88
CA ILE A 142 -0.59 19.03 -8.21
C ILE A 142 0.13 20.38 -8.29
N GLU A 143 -0.13 21.27 -7.33
CA GLU A 143 0.50 22.60 -7.25
C GLU A 143 2.03 22.50 -7.18
N LYS A 144 2.56 21.53 -6.40
CA LYS A 144 4.01 21.27 -6.33
C LYS A 144 4.59 20.84 -7.68
N ARG A 145 3.91 19.95 -8.42
CA ARG A 145 4.35 19.53 -9.76
C ARG A 145 4.29 20.66 -10.77
N GLU A 146 3.26 21.51 -10.69
CA GLU A 146 3.14 22.70 -11.54
C GLU A 146 4.27 23.71 -11.27
N GLN A 147 4.65 23.91 -10.00
CA GLN A 147 5.79 24.74 -9.63
C GLN A 147 7.12 24.14 -10.10
N GLU A 148 7.34 22.84 -9.91
CA GLU A 148 8.54 22.15 -10.41
C GLU A 148 8.66 22.27 -11.94
N GLN A 149 7.53 22.19 -12.65
CA GLN A 149 7.49 22.30 -14.10
C GLN A 149 7.69 23.75 -14.58
N GLN A 150 7.20 24.75 -13.83
CA GLN A 150 7.48 26.16 -14.09
C GLN A 150 8.95 26.51 -13.86
N VAL A 151 9.57 25.99 -12.79
CA VAL A 151 11.01 26.18 -12.51
C VAL A 151 11.86 25.53 -13.59
N LEU A 152 11.48 24.34 -14.07
CA LEU A 152 12.18 23.70 -15.18
C LEU A 152 12.07 24.55 -16.46
N ASN A 153 10.87 25.04 -16.78
CA ASN A 153 10.64 25.88 -17.97
C ASN A 153 11.36 27.24 -17.90
N SER A 154 11.43 27.87 -16.72
CA SER A 154 12.17 29.13 -16.54
C SER A 154 13.69 28.93 -16.62
N SER A 155 14.17 27.77 -16.16
CA SER A 155 15.59 27.42 -16.24
C SER A 155 16.03 27.21 -17.70
N THR A 156 15.18 26.58 -18.52
CA THR A 156 15.42 26.40 -19.96
C THR A 156 15.42 27.74 -20.71
N MET A 157 14.49 28.66 -20.39
CA MET A 157 14.47 30.01 -21.00
C MET A 157 15.68 30.87 -20.61
N ASN A 158 16.20 30.75 -19.38
CA ASN A 158 17.40 31.47 -18.95
C ASN A 158 18.66 30.96 -19.66
N ILE A 159 18.76 29.66 -19.94
CA ILE A 159 19.88 29.08 -20.71
C ILE A 159 19.85 29.55 -22.17
N GLU A 160 18.67 29.64 -22.78
CA GLU A 160 18.53 30.15 -24.16
C GLU A 160 18.83 31.66 -24.26
N THR A 161 18.47 32.46 -23.24
CA THR A 161 18.80 33.89 -23.22
C THR A 161 20.29 34.14 -22.98
N ASP A 162 20.97 33.39 -22.11
CA ASP A 162 22.43 33.51 -21.89
C ASP A 162 23.24 33.11 -23.13
N GLN A 163 22.83 32.08 -23.87
CA GLN A 163 23.47 31.73 -25.14
C GLN A 163 23.28 32.82 -26.21
N SER A 164 22.13 33.51 -26.22
CA SER A 164 21.87 34.61 -27.15
C SER A 164 22.67 35.88 -26.83
N ILE A 165 22.92 36.17 -25.55
CA ILE A 165 23.73 37.31 -25.08
C ILE A 165 25.22 37.06 -25.37
N THR A 166 25.69 35.83 -25.17
CA THR A 166 27.09 35.45 -25.48
C THR A 166 27.40 35.52 -26.98
N MET A 167 26.43 35.21 -27.86
CA MET A 167 26.57 35.34 -29.32
C MET A 167 26.52 36.79 -29.82
N LYS A 168 25.81 37.69 -29.15
CA LYS A 168 25.80 39.13 -29.50
C LYS A 168 27.07 39.86 -29.06
N GLY A 169 27.67 39.49 -27.92
CA GLY A 169 28.93 40.07 -27.45
C GLY A 169 30.16 39.73 -28.32
N ILE A 170 30.08 38.68 -29.15
CA ILE A 170 31.15 38.28 -30.07
C ILE A 170 31.08 39.02 -31.41
N GLN A 171 29.94 39.65 -31.76
CA GLN A 171 29.81 40.44 -32.99
C GLN A 171 30.19 41.92 -32.84
N GLU A 172 30.27 42.49 -31.63
CA GLU A 172 30.70 43.89 -31.43
C GLU A 172 32.22 44.09 -31.26
N PHE A 173 33.04 43.03 -31.37
CA PHE A 173 34.51 43.11 -31.30
C PHE A 173 35.24 42.85 -32.63
N ARG A 174 34.52 42.89 -33.76
CA ARG A 174 35.13 42.92 -35.10
C ARG A 174 34.53 44.04 -35.95
N GLN A 175 35.32 45.11 -36.04
CA GLN A 175 35.24 46.32 -36.89
C GLN A 175 34.45 47.50 -36.32
#